data_AF-A0A3S9EFK3-F1
#
_entry.id   AF-A0A3S9EFK3-F1
#
_cell.length_a   1.000
_cell.length_b   1.000
_cell.length_c   1.000
_cell.angle_alpha   90.00
_cell.angle_beta   90.00
_cell.angle_gamma   90.00
#
_symmetry.space_group_name_H-M   'P 1'
#
loop_
_entity.id
_entity.type
_entity.pdbx_description
1 polymer ?
#
loop_
_entity_poly.entity_id
_entity_poly.type
_entity_poly.pdbx_seq_one_letter_code
_entity_poly.pdbx_strand_id
1 'polypeptide(L)'
;MSDKRVSETGKNVSEDSMSTALMEAAQWADELMEAETKSRREKEYVVRDRLAGKIGVNESYLYRLQYKIEEMNDVKGSVYRALMIARHAYGLVSEAGEAAYQKEKALADARNSKLAGLAAAVAGPQNQREMR
;
A
#
# COMPACT_ATOMS: atom_id res chain seq x y z
N MET A 1 34.44 36.32 -21.93
CA MET A 1 34.49 35.31 -20.85
C MET A 1 33.19 35.49 -20.07
N SER A 2 32.11 34.80 -20.42
CA SER A 2 31.76 33.43 -19.97
C SER A 2 31.69 33.42 -18.43
N ASP A 3 30.57 33.20 -17.74
CA ASP A 3 29.51 32.23 -18.02
C ASP A 3 28.15 32.62 -17.43
N LYS A 4 27.12 32.26 -18.20
CA LYS A 4 25.73 32.13 -17.76
C LYS A 4 25.62 30.91 -16.85
N ARG A 5 25.08 31.06 -15.65
CA ARG A 5 24.52 29.94 -14.88
C ARG A 5 23.06 30.22 -14.60
N VAL A 6 22.23 29.88 -15.58
CA VAL A 6 20.80 29.73 -15.40
C VAL A 6 20.61 28.40 -14.67
N SER A 7 20.18 28.47 -13.42
CA SER A 7 19.82 27.30 -12.62
C SER A 7 18.49 26.75 -13.12
N GLU A 8 18.54 25.89 -14.12
CA GLU A 8 17.38 25.18 -14.65
C GLU A 8 17.33 23.79 -14.01
N THR A 9 16.70 23.69 -12.85
CA THR A 9 16.24 22.40 -12.31
C THR A 9 14.94 22.60 -11.54
N GLY A 10 13.97 23.21 -12.21
CA GLY A 10 12.56 23.01 -11.92
C GLY A 10 12.06 21.92 -12.85
N LYS A 11 12.15 20.65 -12.42
CA LYS A 11 11.40 19.57 -13.08
C LYS A 11 9.92 19.84 -12.80
N ASN A 12 9.30 20.64 -13.66
CA ASN A 12 7.85 20.71 -13.77
C ASN A 12 7.42 19.35 -14.32
N VAL A 13 7.13 18.41 -13.42
CA VAL A 13 6.43 17.18 -13.79
C VAL A 13 5.01 17.63 -14.09
N SER A 14 4.65 17.51 -15.37
CA SER A 14 3.36 17.87 -15.93
C SER A 14 2.21 17.41 -15.05
N GLU A 15 1.38 18.38 -14.67
CA GLU A 15 -0.01 18.20 -14.26
C GLU A 15 -0.74 17.34 -15.33
N ASP A 16 -1.64 16.46 -14.89
CA ASP A 16 -2.51 15.53 -15.67
C ASP A 16 -2.03 14.12 -16.05
N SER A 17 -0.84 13.65 -15.66
CA SER A 17 -0.51 12.22 -15.84
C SER A 17 -0.83 11.41 -14.58
N MET A 18 -1.84 10.53 -14.67
CA MET A 18 -2.13 9.53 -13.64
C MET A 18 -0.88 8.70 -13.32
N SER A 19 -0.58 8.51 -12.02
CA SER A 19 0.62 7.78 -11.63
C SER A 19 0.56 6.31 -12.08
N THR A 20 1.70 5.75 -12.48
CA THR A 20 1.80 4.31 -12.83
C THR A 20 1.37 3.42 -11.67
N ALA A 21 1.69 3.82 -10.44
CA ALA A 21 1.30 3.13 -9.22
C ALA A 21 -0.24 3.10 -9.03
N LEU A 22 -0.94 4.14 -9.44
CA LEU A 22 -2.40 4.19 -9.37
C LEU A 22 -3.04 3.24 -10.39
N MET A 23 -2.53 3.18 -11.62
CA MET A 23 -3.00 2.22 -12.62
C MET A 23 -2.78 0.77 -12.17
N GLU A 24 -1.59 0.47 -11.64
CA GLU A 24 -1.29 -0.84 -11.05
C GLU A 24 -2.24 -1.16 -9.88
N ALA A 25 -2.46 -0.22 -8.97
CA ALA A 25 -3.36 -0.41 -7.84
C ALA A 25 -4.81 -0.68 -8.26
N ALA A 26 -5.29 -0.01 -9.31
CA ALA A 26 -6.63 -0.26 -9.85
C ALA A 26 -6.74 -1.66 -10.44
N GLN A 27 -5.78 -2.07 -11.28
CA GLN A 27 -5.72 -3.42 -11.81
C GLN A 27 -5.68 -4.47 -10.69
N TRP A 28 -4.88 -4.22 -9.66
CA TRP A 28 -4.79 -5.10 -8.50
C TRP A 28 -6.10 -5.21 -7.71
N ALA A 29 -6.84 -4.10 -7.59
CA ALA A 29 -8.14 -4.11 -6.94
C ALA A 29 -9.14 -4.97 -7.72
N ASP A 30 -9.13 -4.90 -9.05
CA ASP A 30 -10.02 -5.71 -9.89
C ASP A 30 -9.67 -7.20 -9.83
N GLU A 31 -8.39 -7.57 -9.91
CA GLU A 31 -7.94 -8.95 -9.77
C GLU A 31 -8.31 -9.55 -8.41
N LEU A 32 -8.16 -8.76 -7.34
CA LEU A 32 -8.55 -9.18 -5.98
C LEU A 32 -10.07 -9.32 -5.84
N MET A 33 -10.84 -8.43 -6.48
CA MET A 33 -12.30 -8.50 -6.49
C MET A 33 -12.80 -9.74 -7.24
N GLU A 34 -12.18 -10.08 -8.37
CA GLU A 34 -12.47 -11.32 -9.09
C GLU A 34 -12.12 -12.55 -8.24
N ALA A 35 -10.93 -12.57 -7.62
CA ALA A 35 -10.50 -13.68 -6.78
C ALA A 35 -11.36 -13.85 -5.50
N GLU A 36 -11.91 -12.76 -4.95
CA GLU A 36 -12.79 -12.82 -3.78
C GLU A 36 -14.24 -13.19 -4.13
N THR A 37 -14.64 -13.04 -5.40
CA THR A 37 -16.00 -13.34 -5.85
C THR A 37 -16.26 -14.84 -5.81
N LYS A 38 -17.16 -15.29 -4.93
CA LYS A 38 -17.46 -16.72 -4.76
C LYS A 38 -18.50 -17.24 -5.75
N SER A 39 -19.38 -16.36 -6.21
CA SER A 39 -20.49 -16.72 -7.09
C SER A 39 -20.86 -15.56 -8.00
N ARG A 40 -21.25 -15.88 -9.25
CA ARG A 40 -21.70 -14.90 -10.25
C ARG A 40 -22.91 -14.06 -9.82
N ARG A 41 -23.68 -14.51 -8.82
CA ARG A 41 -24.86 -13.78 -8.30
C ARG A 41 -24.52 -12.88 -7.10
N GLU A 42 -23.28 -12.91 -6.61
CA GLU A 42 -22.88 -12.10 -5.46
C GLU A 42 -22.86 -10.63 -5.86
N LYS A 43 -23.40 -9.78 -4.99
CA LYS A 43 -23.42 -8.34 -5.25
C LYS A 43 -22.03 -7.78 -5.01
N GLU A 44 -21.54 -7.01 -5.96
CA GLU A 44 -20.16 -6.51 -5.95
C GLU A 44 -19.82 -5.69 -4.69
N TYR A 45 -20.74 -4.86 -4.18
CA TYR A 45 -20.49 -4.11 -2.94
C TYR A 45 -20.28 -5.03 -1.73
N VAL A 46 -20.88 -6.23 -1.71
CA VAL A 46 -20.69 -7.22 -0.64
C VAL A 46 -19.31 -7.87 -0.74
N VAL A 47 -18.88 -8.17 -1.97
CA VAL A 47 -17.52 -8.67 -2.23
C VAL A 47 -16.49 -7.62 -1.82
N ARG A 48 -16.72 -6.36 -2.20
CA ARG A 48 -15.82 -5.25 -1.89
C ARG A 48 -15.72 -4.96 -0.41
N ASP A 49 -16.84 -4.95 0.32
CA ASP A 49 -16.87 -4.79 1.77
C ASP A 49 -16.09 -5.91 2.48
N ARG A 50 -16.27 -7.16 2.03
CA ARG A 50 -15.53 -8.30 2.55
C ARG A 50 -14.03 -8.21 2.25
N LEU A 51 -13.67 -7.85 1.02
CA LEU A 51 -12.28 -7.65 0.61
C LEU A 51 -11.64 -6.53 1.45
N ALA A 52 -12.31 -5.39 1.57
CA ALA A 52 -11.91 -4.25 2.40
C ALA A 52 -11.60 -4.67 3.83
N GLY A 53 -12.50 -5.43 4.46
CA GLY A 53 -12.32 -5.97 5.80
C GLY A 53 -11.12 -6.92 5.93
N LYS A 54 -10.85 -7.75 4.91
CA LYS A 54 -9.71 -8.67 4.90
C LYS A 54 -8.36 -7.97 4.74
N ILE A 55 -8.28 -6.96 3.87
CA ILE A 55 -6.99 -6.31 3.52
C ILE A 55 -6.71 -5.05 4.34
N GLY A 56 -7.69 -4.58 5.12
CA GLY A 56 -7.55 -3.37 5.94
C GLY A 56 -7.57 -2.06 5.15
N VAL A 57 -8.22 -2.05 3.99
CA VAL A 57 -8.42 -0.85 3.16
C VAL A 57 -9.89 -0.45 3.23
N ASN A 58 -10.18 0.85 3.24
CA ASN A 58 -11.56 1.32 3.26
C ASN A 58 -12.29 0.93 1.96
N GLU A 59 -13.50 0.38 2.09
CA GLU A 59 -14.39 0.00 0.99
C GLU A 59 -14.57 1.13 -0.02
N SER A 60 -14.74 2.38 0.45
CA SER A 60 -14.94 3.53 -0.42
C SER A 60 -13.68 3.89 -1.20
N TYR A 61 -12.50 3.51 -0.70
CA TYR A 61 -11.24 3.68 -1.43
C TYR A 61 -11.10 2.62 -2.53
N LEU A 62 -11.49 1.38 -2.26
CA LEU A 62 -11.57 0.33 -3.30
C LEU A 62 -12.60 0.72 -4.37
N TYR A 63 -13.76 1.24 -3.98
CA TYR A 63 -14.77 1.72 -4.93
C TYR A 63 -14.20 2.79 -5.87
N ARG A 64 -13.41 3.73 -5.32
CA ARG A 64 -12.77 4.76 -6.14
C ARG A 64 -11.74 4.19 -7.12
N LEU A 65 -10.93 3.22 -6.69
CA LEU A 65 -9.96 2.57 -7.58
C LEU A 65 -10.63 1.89 -8.78
N GLN A 66 -11.82 1.31 -8.59
CA GLN A 66 -12.54 0.63 -9.67
C GLN A 66 -13.34 1.58 -10.57
N TYR A 67 -14.04 2.55 -9.99
CA TYR A 67 -15.05 3.33 -10.72
C TYR A 67 -14.74 4.80 -10.90
N LYS A 68 -13.79 5.33 -10.12
CA LYS A 68 -13.47 6.76 -10.06
C LYS A 68 -11.98 6.99 -10.16
N ILE A 69 -11.29 6.12 -10.90
CA ILE A 69 -9.84 6.22 -11.07
C ILE A 69 -9.48 7.57 -11.71
N GLU A 70 -10.28 8.05 -12.66
CA GLU A 70 -10.13 9.36 -13.31
C GLU A 70 -10.19 10.55 -12.32
N GLU A 71 -10.83 10.38 -11.15
CA GLU A 71 -10.86 11.38 -10.07
C GLU A 71 -9.63 11.29 -9.14
N MET A 72 -8.66 10.43 -9.45
CA MET A 72 -7.48 10.15 -8.65
C MET A 72 -6.20 10.48 -9.43
N ASN A 73 -5.31 11.24 -8.80
CA ASN A 73 -3.99 11.52 -9.37
C ASN A 73 -2.96 10.49 -8.93
N ASP A 74 -3.13 9.95 -7.72
CA ASP A 74 -2.20 9.00 -7.12
C ASP A 74 -2.89 8.08 -6.10
N VAL A 75 -2.18 7.02 -5.70
CA VAL A 75 -2.60 6.06 -4.70
C VAL A 75 -1.85 6.26 -3.38
N LYS A 76 -2.56 6.15 -2.26
CA LYS A 76 -1.91 6.17 -0.94
C LYS A 76 -0.95 4.98 -0.83
N GLY A 77 0.31 5.23 -0.47
CA GLY A 77 1.31 4.16 -0.33
C GLY A 77 0.95 3.08 0.71
N SER A 78 0.09 3.36 1.69
CA SER A 78 -0.47 2.32 2.58
C SER A 78 -1.44 1.40 1.85
N VAL A 79 -2.29 1.94 0.98
CA VAL A 79 -3.27 1.18 0.18
C VAL A 79 -2.55 0.37 -0.88
N TYR A 80 -1.60 0.96 -1.60
CA TYR A 80 -0.78 0.25 -2.59
C TYR A 80 -0.10 -0.99 -1.98
N ARG A 81 0.49 -0.84 -0.79
CA ARG A 81 1.11 -1.96 -0.06
C ARG A 81 0.10 -2.99 0.40
N ALA A 82 -1.06 -2.58 0.91
CA ALA A 82 -2.11 -3.51 1.32
C ALA A 82 -2.60 -4.36 0.15
N LEU A 83 -2.81 -3.75 -1.03
CA LEU A 83 -3.19 -4.45 -2.26
C LEU A 83 -2.11 -5.42 -2.73
N MET A 84 -0.85 -4.99 -2.70
CA MET A 84 0.29 -5.85 -3.04
C MET A 84 0.36 -7.09 -2.13
N ILE A 85 0.30 -6.89 -0.81
CA ILE A 85 0.33 -7.97 0.18
C ILE A 85 -0.87 -8.91 -0.02
N ALA A 86 -2.05 -8.35 -0.29
CA ALA A 86 -3.24 -9.13 -0.58
C ALA A 86 -3.05 -9.99 -1.83
N ARG A 87 -2.56 -9.44 -2.94
CA ARG A 87 -2.31 -10.24 -4.16
C ARG A 87 -1.37 -11.41 -3.91
N HIS A 88 -0.33 -11.21 -3.11
CA HIS A 88 0.53 -12.31 -2.65
C HIS A 88 -0.25 -13.38 -1.88
N ALA A 89 -1.08 -12.96 -0.92
CA ALA A 89 -1.88 -13.89 -0.13
C ALA A 89 -2.90 -14.68 -0.97
N TYR A 90 -3.42 -14.09 -2.06
CA TYR A 90 -4.31 -14.76 -3.01
C TYR A 90 -3.57 -15.55 -4.10
N GLY A 91 -2.22 -15.56 -4.10
CA GLY A 91 -1.42 -16.27 -5.10
C GLY A 91 -1.48 -15.65 -6.50
N LEU A 92 -1.81 -14.36 -6.61
CA LEU A 92 -2.00 -13.64 -7.88
C LEU A 92 -0.70 -13.03 -8.44
N VAL A 93 0.45 -13.47 -7.94
CA VAL A 93 1.76 -12.88 -8.27
C VAL A 93 2.66 -13.94 -8.90
N SER A 94 3.31 -13.59 -10.01
CA SER A 94 4.40 -14.41 -10.57
C SER A 94 5.70 -14.18 -9.80
N GLU A 95 6.67 -15.11 -9.90
CA GLU A 95 7.93 -15.10 -9.12
C GLU A 95 8.66 -13.73 -9.05
N ALA A 96 8.53 -12.88 -10.08
CA ALA A 96 9.11 -11.54 -10.10
C ALA A 96 8.51 -10.57 -9.06
N GLY A 97 7.21 -10.67 -8.77
CA GLY A 97 6.59 -9.83 -7.74
C GLY A 97 6.90 -10.31 -6.31
N GLU A 98 7.24 -11.59 -6.14
CA GLU A 98 7.62 -12.15 -4.85
C GLU A 98 8.91 -11.55 -4.30
N ALA A 99 9.88 -11.26 -5.18
CA ALA A 99 11.08 -10.53 -4.79
C ALA A 99 10.77 -9.10 -4.29
N ALA A 100 9.82 -8.41 -4.91
CA ALA A 100 9.41 -7.06 -4.49
C ALA A 100 8.69 -7.08 -3.13
N TYR A 101 7.82 -8.06 -2.91
CA TYR A 101 7.16 -8.28 -1.63
C TYR A 101 8.14 -8.61 -0.51
N GLN A 102 9.09 -9.52 -0.72
CA GLN A 102 10.08 -9.86 0.30
C GLN A 102 10.93 -8.64 0.69
N LYS A 103 11.26 -7.77 -0.28
CA LYS A 103 11.98 -6.53 -0.02
C LYS A 103 11.16 -5.55 0.83
N GLU A 104 9.88 -5.34 0.52
CA GLU A 104 9.03 -4.45 1.31
C GLU A 104 8.71 -5.03 2.69
N LYS A 105 8.49 -6.35 2.79
CA LYS A 105 8.32 -7.05 4.07
C LYS A 105 9.54 -6.86 4.96
N ALA A 106 10.74 -7.05 4.43
CA ALA A 106 11.97 -6.81 5.17
C ALA A 106 12.10 -5.35 5.64
N LEU A 107 11.69 -4.37 4.83
CA LEU A 107 11.69 -2.96 5.22
C LEU A 107 10.64 -2.67 6.30
N ALA A 108 9.45 -3.28 6.23
CA ALA A 108 8.42 -3.15 7.25
C ALA A 108 8.87 -3.76 8.58
N ASP A 109 9.46 -4.97 8.55
CA ASP A 109 10.00 -5.64 9.73
C ASP A 109 11.14 -4.83 10.37
N ALA A 110 12.03 -4.27 9.55
CA ALA A 110 13.10 -3.38 10.03
C ALA A 110 12.54 -2.11 10.70
N ARG A 111 11.49 -1.50 10.13
CA ARG A 111 10.80 -0.34 10.74
C ARG A 111 10.16 -0.71 12.07
N ASN A 112 9.45 -1.84 12.12
CA ASN A 112 8.80 -2.33 13.34
C ASN A 112 9.82 -2.65 14.43
N SER A 113 10.95 -3.28 14.08
CA SER A 113 12.05 -3.54 15.02
C SER A 113 12.64 -2.25 15.59
N LYS A 114 12.83 -1.22 14.76
CA LYS A 114 13.36 0.09 15.21
C LYS A 114 12.39 0.79 16.17
N LEU A 115 11.09 0.73 15.89
CA LEU A 115 10.05 1.26 16.78
C LEU A 115 9.99 0.49 18.10
N ALA A 116 10.12 -0.84 18.07
CA ALA A 116 10.19 -1.65 19.28
C ALA A 116 11.42 -1.31 20.15
N GLY A 117 12.59 -1.11 19.54
CA GLY A 117 13.80 -0.68 20.25
C GLY A 117 13.66 0.71 20.89
N LEU A 118 13.01 1.65 20.19
CA LEU A 118 12.72 2.98 20.73
C LEU A 118 11.70 2.91 21.89
N ALA A 119 10.65 2.10 21.76
CA ALA A 119 9.67 1.91 22.82
C ALA A 119 10.31 1.29 24.08
N ALA A 120 11.21 0.31 23.92
CA ALA A 120 11.96 -0.28 25.03
C ALA A 120 12.91 0.73 25.70
N ALA A 121 13.56 1.60 24.92
CA ALA A 121 14.42 2.66 25.46
C ALA A 121 13.63 3.72 26.24
N VAL A 122 12.40 4.04 25.81
CA VAL A 122 11.51 4.99 26.50
C VAL A 122 10.87 4.38 27.75
N ALA A 123 10.60 3.07 27.76
CA ALA A 123 9.96 2.39 28.89
C ALA A 123 10.85 2.28 30.15
N GLY A 124 12.19 2.35 30.00
CA GLY A 124 13.14 2.25 31.11
C GLY A 124 13.12 0.88 31.83
N PRO A 125 14.14 0.57 32.65
CA PRO A 125 14.17 -0.67 33.42
C PRO A 125 13.03 -0.66 34.46
N GLN A 126 12.13 -1.65 34.37
CA GLN A 126 11.11 -1.89 35.39
C GLN A 126 11.82 -2.25 36.70
N ASN A 127 11.94 -1.28 37.60
CA ASN A 127 12.33 -1.52 38.98
C ASN A 127 11.28 -2.45 39.60
N GLN A 128 11.64 -3.73 39.72
CA GLN A 128 10.97 -4.69 40.58
C GLN A 128 11.11 -4.17 42.02
N ARG A 129 10.16 -3.35 42.45
CA ARG A 129 9.94 -3.15 43.89
C ARG A 129 9.28 -4.42 44.40
N GLU A 130 10.13 -5.34 44.85
CA GLU A 130 9.74 -6.41 45.76
C GLU A 130 9.00 -5.78 46.95
N MET A 131 7.69 -6.02 47.05
CA MET A 131 6.94 -5.79 48.27
C MET A 131 7.28 -6.93 49.23
N ARG A 132 7.93 -6.59 50.34
CA ARG A 132 7.96 -7.39 51.56
C ARG A 132 6.79 -7.01 52.44
#